data_AF-A0ABD3DM02-F1
#
_entry.id   AF-A0ABD3DM02-F1
#
_cell.length_a   1.000
_cell.length_b   1.000
_cell.length_c   1.000
_cell.angle_alpha   90.00
_cell.angle_beta   90.00
_cell.angle_gamma   90.00
#
_symmetry.space_group_name_H-M   'P 1'
#
loop_
_entity.id
_entity.type
_entity.pdbx_description
1 polymer ?
#
loop_
_entity_poly.entity_id
_entity_poly.type
_entity_poly.pdbx_seq_one_letter_code
_entity_poly.pdbx_strand_id
1 'polypeptide(L)'
;MSSCPLLEYLVMQMCYRLRTNKVNNNDINKNLKRFESPHNSWDHGDCSIEIDYVKVDVCPNWFNKPNLYFTNLKSLHLMNMCLWAIKSFDSSKFPSLEDLTLEDCYGFEEFKLSSCSIKRLTIIYPGEVIKATIDAPNILYFKYKGVYLQSSFFFTTTSHEWESYIHLCAFLAHLDDRGCSPSWLYGIDELVKGFRQSKISMHISESFKDRNMEEIVLLDISSFEQLAVVEKLTIDNATSMCLRDITQCLFRIIRPAYIVERVYKYDDEDIRQHIEFLRKKVVAWRESGTHFWQQDLEDVIMEGARPMLPENQHYYPKQVEIGFRLKWRETEMSPNSNI
;
A
#
# COMPACT_ATOMS: atom_id res chain seq x y z
N MET A 1 24.57 23.86 13.56
CA MET A 1 23.58 24.64 12.77
C MET A 1 22.82 25.66 13.63
N SER A 2 23.51 26.47 14.44
CA SER A 2 22.86 27.49 15.29
C SER A 2 22.49 28.77 14.54
N SER A 3 22.17 28.70 13.25
CA SER A 3 22.11 29.91 12.39
C SER A 3 21.15 29.81 11.22
N CYS A 4 20.19 28.87 11.24
CA CYS A 4 19.26 28.69 10.12
C CYS A 4 17.78 28.91 10.54
N PRO A 5 17.40 30.14 10.96
CA PRO A 5 16.02 30.44 11.40
C PRO A 5 14.98 30.19 10.33
N LEU A 6 15.37 30.15 9.05
CA LEU A 6 14.52 29.88 7.90
C LEU A 6 14.59 28.43 7.41
N LEU A 7 15.16 27.50 8.19
CA LEU A 7 15.29 26.12 7.73
C LEU A 7 13.91 25.48 7.66
N GLU A 8 13.37 25.38 6.44
CA GLU A 8 12.07 24.78 6.18
C GLU A 8 12.15 23.30 5.82
N TYR A 9 13.30 22.82 5.38
CA TYR A 9 13.48 21.45 4.90
C TYR A 9 14.81 20.92 5.45
N LEU A 10 14.78 19.80 6.18
CA LEU A 10 15.97 19.12 6.68
C LEU A 10 15.95 17.68 6.18
N VAL A 11 16.83 17.35 5.25
CA VAL A 11 17.02 15.99 4.73
C VAL A 11 18.42 15.53 5.15
N MET A 12 18.52 14.49 5.97
CA MET A 12 19.79 13.97 6.48
C MET A 12 20.12 12.62 5.86
N GLN A 13 20.90 12.62 4.78
CA GLN A 13 21.26 11.40 4.04
C GLN A 13 22.65 10.87 4.45
N MET A 14 22.79 9.53 4.54
CA MET A 14 24.07 8.83 4.69
C MET A 14 25.02 9.40 5.76
N CYS A 15 24.51 9.59 6.98
CA CYS A 15 25.25 10.19 8.08
C CYS A 15 26.08 9.16 8.89
N TYR A 16 26.83 8.28 8.20
CA TYR A 16 27.50 7.07 8.74
C TYR A 16 28.55 7.31 9.85
N ARG A 17 28.98 8.56 10.06
CA ARG A 17 30.04 8.94 11.02
C ARG A 17 29.73 10.19 11.82
N LEU A 18 28.53 10.75 11.68
CA LEU A 18 28.13 11.94 12.41
C LEU A 18 27.84 11.57 13.87
N ARG A 19 28.91 11.51 14.68
CA ARG A 19 28.82 11.21 16.11
C ARG A 19 28.26 12.38 16.91
N THR A 20 28.38 13.61 16.39
CA THR A 20 27.88 14.83 17.03
C THR A 20 27.73 15.95 16.00
N ASN A 21 26.50 16.44 15.80
CA ASN A 21 26.25 17.69 15.08
C ASN A 21 25.50 18.63 16.03
N LYS A 22 26.19 19.62 16.59
CA LYS A 22 25.54 20.62 17.44
C LYS A 22 24.66 21.53 16.60
N VAL A 23 23.35 21.37 16.75
CA VAL A 23 22.34 22.27 16.20
C VAL A 23 21.69 23.00 17.38
N ASN A 24 22.02 24.28 17.53
CA ASN A 24 21.51 25.08 18.65
C ASN A 24 20.06 25.49 18.38
N ASN A 25 19.19 25.24 19.35
CA ASN A 25 17.74 25.22 19.21
C ASN A 25 17.10 26.62 19.06
N ASN A 26 17.82 27.67 19.46
CA ASN A 26 17.27 29.03 19.41
C ASN A 26 16.98 29.51 17.98
N ASP A 27 17.59 28.89 16.96
CA ASP A 27 17.54 29.37 15.57
C ASP A 27 17.02 28.35 14.56
N ILE A 28 16.47 27.17 14.90
CA ILE A 28 16.01 26.21 13.85
C ILE A 28 14.53 25.81 13.97
N ASN A 29 13.85 26.13 15.07
CA ASN A 29 12.61 25.44 15.42
C ASN A 29 11.29 26.15 15.04
N LYS A 30 11.32 27.29 14.35
CA LYS A 30 10.07 27.98 13.94
C LYS A 30 9.64 27.71 12.52
N ASN A 31 10.56 27.39 11.60
CA ASN A 31 10.23 27.34 10.18
C ASN A 31 10.31 25.95 9.55
N LEU A 32 10.74 24.91 10.29
CA LEU A 32 10.90 23.56 9.72
C LEU A 32 9.55 22.95 9.30
N LYS A 33 9.40 22.73 7.99
CA LYS A 33 8.22 22.18 7.31
C LYS A 33 8.38 20.70 6.94
N ARG A 34 9.61 20.23 6.65
CA ARG A 34 9.92 18.85 6.22
C ARG A 34 11.17 18.31 6.91
N PHE A 35 11.11 17.07 7.37
CA PHE A 35 12.24 16.32 7.88
C PHE A 35 12.33 14.94 7.23
N GLU A 36 13.51 14.54 6.75
CA GLU A 36 13.77 13.24 6.13
C GLU A 36 15.11 12.66 6.59
N SER A 37 15.18 11.34 6.72
CA SER A 37 16.42 10.62 7.03
C SER A 37 16.45 9.29 6.25
N PRO A 38 17.11 9.21 5.09
CA PRO A 38 17.16 7.97 4.32
C PRO A 38 18.27 7.00 4.76
N HIS A 39 17.92 5.72 4.64
CA HIS A 39 18.70 4.48 4.53
C HIS A 39 20.05 4.36 5.25
N ASN A 40 20.17 3.33 6.11
CA ASN A 40 21.42 2.66 6.44
C ASN A 40 21.30 1.16 6.13
N SER A 41 22.35 0.58 5.54
CA SER A 41 22.55 -0.86 5.39
C SER A 41 22.61 -1.54 6.77
N TRP A 42 22.31 -2.84 6.80
CA TRP A 42 22.03 -3.73 7.95
C TRP A 42 23.14 -3.91 9.00
N ASP A 43 23.91 -2.87 9.31
CA ASP A 43 24.90 -2.92 10.38
C ASP A 43 24.28 -2.40 11.67
N HIS A 44 24.29 -3.24 12.71
CA HIS A 44 23.63 -3.06 14.01
C HIS A 44 24.24 -1.95 14.89
N GLY A 45 24.72 -0.86 14.30
CA GLY A 45 25.24 0.30 15.02
C GLY A 45 24.14 1.31 15.31
N ASP A 46 23.76 1.43 16.58
CA ASP A 46 22.88 2.48 17.09
C ASP A 46 23.32 3.85 16.57
N CYS A 47 22.51 4.45 15.69
CA CYS A 47 22.66 5.84 15.33
C CYS A 47 22.01 6.69 16.43
N SER A 48 22.73 7.68 16.96
CA SER A 48 22.18 8.70 17.85
C SER A 48 22.32 10.07 17.22
N ILE A 49 21.21 10.79 17.11
CA ILE A 49 21.19 12.18 16.64
C ILE A 49 20.95 13.03 17.89
N GLU A 50 22.02 13.40 18.60
CA GLU A 50 21.91 14.36 19.70
C GLU A 50 21.62 15.76 19.15
N ILE A 51 20.33 16.13 19.14
CA ILE A 51 19.85 17.49 18.96
C ILE A 51 19.86 18.16 20.34
N ASP A 52 20.54 19.30 20.47
CA ASP A 52 20.68 20.05 21.75
C ASP A 52 19.38 20.82 22.07
N TYR A 53 18.27 20.11 22.15
CA TYR A 53 17.59 19.85 23.40
C TYR A 53 16.84 18.55 23.19
N VAL A 54 17.08 17.63 24.14
CA VAL A 54 16.65 16.25 24.15
C VAL A 54 17.62 15.32 23.41
N LYS A 55 18.39 14.56 24.20
CA LYS A 55 19.16 13.37 23.82
C LYS A 55 18.34 12.38 22.98
N VAL A 56 18.13 12.64 21.70
CA VAL A 56 17.47 11.72 20.78
C VAL A 56 18.55 10.76 20.30
N ASP A 57 18.86 9.77 21.14
CA ASP A 57 19.25 8.50 20.55
C ASP A 57 18.18 8.21 19.48
N VAL A 58 18.55 7.84 18.25
CA VAL A 58 17.57 7.36 17.24
C VAL A 58 17.05 5.97 17.67
N CYS A 59 17.02 5.73 18.98
CA CYS A 59 16.11 4.86 19.65
C CYS A 59 14.68 5.42 19.52
N PRO A 60 13.66 4.57 19.37
CA PRO A 60 12.24 4.95 19.35
C PRO A 60 11.74 5.75 20.58
N ASN A 61 12.59 5.97 21.58
CA ASN A 61 12.25 6.65 22.81
C ASN A 61 12.01 8.16 22.69
N TRP A 62 12.35 8.83 21.56
CA TRP A 62 12.09 10.26 21.42
C TRP A 62 10.60 10.61 21.31
N PHE A 63 9.80 9.72 20.74
CA PHE A 63 8.34 9.83 20.73
C PHE A 63 7.74 9.85 22.14
N ASN A 64 8.42 9.28 23.15
CA ASN A 64 7.92 9.25 24.52
C ASN A 64 8.38 10.47 25.34
N LYS A 65 9.08 11.43 24.74
CA LYS A 65 9.61 12.57 25.50
C LYS A 65 8.57 13.68 25.62
N PRO A 66 8.25 14.13 26.85
CA PRO A 66 7.10 14.98 27.12
C PRO A 66 7.21 16.43 26.62
N ASN A 67 8.35 16.86 26.08
CA ASN A 67 8.62 18.28 25.79
C ASN A 67 9.08 18.57 24.35
N LEU A 68 8.88 17.64 23.41
CA LEU A 68 9.18 17.87 21.99
C LEU A 68 7.88 18.13 21.23
N TYR A 69 7.74 19.34 20.71
CA TYR A 69 6.59 19.78 19.91
C TYR A 69 7.08 20.40 18.60
N PHE A 70 6.59 19.88 17.48
CA PHE A 70 6.90 20.35 16.14
C PHE A 70 5.65 21.01 15.55
N THR A 71 5.34 22.20 16.05
CA THR A 71 4.05 22.87 15.77
C THR A 71 3.87 23.29 14.32
N ASN A 72 4.95 23.45 13.55
CA ASN A 72 4.92 23.88 12.15
C ASN A 72 5.32 22.79 11.15
N LEU A 73 5.64 21.59 11.63
CA LEU A 73 6.02 20.47 10.77
C LEU A 73 4.79 19.99 10.00
N LYS A 74 4.87 20.05 8.67
CA LYS A 74 3.78 19.65 7.77
C LYS A 74 3.96 18.25 7.19
N SER A 75 5.20 17.80 7.07
CA SER A 75 5.53 16.49 6.51
C SER A 75 6.60 15.79 7.33
N LEU A 76 6.34 14.54 7.69
CA LEU A 76 7.23 13.68 8.44
C LEU A 76 7.41 12.37 7.67
N HIS A 77 8.64 12.07 7.29
CA HIS A 77 9.00 10.80 6.70
C HIS A 77 9.93 10.03 7.64
N LEU A 78 9.43 8.92 8.18
CA LEU A 78 10.18 7.98 8.98
C LEU A 78 10.53 6.77 8.11
N MET A 79 11.82 6.46 8.03
CA MET A 79 12.32 5.37 7.20
C MET A 79 13.21 4.45 8.04
N ASN A 80 13.07 3.14 7.91
CA ASN A 80 13.88 2.13 8.60
C ASN A 80 13.92 2.29 10.14
N MET A 81 12.78 2.64 10.75
CA MET A 81 12.69 2.82 12.20
C MET A 81 12.08 1.60 12.89
N CYS A 82 12.70 1.18 14.00
CA CYS A 82 12.13 0.21 14.92
C CYS A 82 11.20 0.94 15.89
N LEU A 83 9.89 0.70 15.83
CA LEU A 83 8.87 1.47 16.53
C LEU A 83 8.16 0.67 17.65
N TRP A 84 8.75 -0.43 18.11
CA TRP A 84 8.30 -1.27 19.24
C TRP A 84 7.98 -0.53 20.54
N ALA A 85 8.69 0.55 20.83
CA ALA A 85 8.45 1.36 22.03
C ALA A 85 7.29 2.37 21.86
N ILE A 86 6.68 2.45 20.68
CA ILE A 86 5.67 3.44 20.31
C ILE A 86 4.38 2.71 19.98
N LYS A 87 3.53 2.55 21.00
CA LYS A 87 2.21 1.92 20.85
C LYS A 87 1.19 2.82 20.13
N SER A 88 1.43 4.13 20.10
CA SER A 88 0.52 5.11 19.50
C SER A 88 1.31 6.31 18.99
N PHE A 89 0.93 6.81 17.81
CA PHE A 89 1.43 8.05 17.28
C PHE A 89 0.66 9.23 17.91
N ASP A 90 1.32 9.92 18.85
CA ASP A 90 0.76 11.10 19.51
C ASP A 90 0.83 12.32 18.59
N SER A 91 -0.28 12.60 17.90
CA SER A 91 -0.39 13.75 16.98
C SER A 91 -0.33 15.10 17.69
N SER A 92 -0.51 15.17 19.01
CA SER A 92 -0.41 16.43 19.76
C SER A 92 0.99 17.06 19.66
N LYS A 93 2.00 16.24 19.35
CA LYS A 93 3.38 16.68 19.08
C LYS A 93 3.57 17.27 17.69
N PHE A 94 2.66 16.99 16.77
CA PHE A 94 2.71 17.44 15.39
C PHE A 94 1.35 18.02 14.95
N PRO A 95 0.87 19.08 15.61
CA PRO A 95 -0.49 19.58 15.41
C PRO A 95 -0.75 20.05 13.97
N SER A 96 0.29 20.45 13.22
CA SER A 96 0.18 20.89 11.82
C SER A 96 0.60 19.82 10.80
N LEU A 97 0.79 18.56 11.21
CA LEU A 97 1.26 17.50 10.32
C LEU A 97 0.18 17.08 9.34
N GLU A 98 0.41 17.37 8.07
CA GLU A 98 -0.50 17.04 6.97
C GLU A 98 -0.10 15.71 6.30
N ASP A 99 1.20 15.37 6.29
CA ASP A 99 1.75 14.20 5.61
C ASP A 99 2.60 13.33 6.53
N LEU A 100 2.24 12.06 6.64
CA LEU A 100 3.04 11.06 7.35
C LEU A 100 3.39 9.90 6.43
N THR A 101 4.69 9.62 6.30
CA THR A 101 5.20 8.44 5.62
C THR A 101 5.98 7.57 6.59
N LEU A 102 5.63 6.28 6.64
CA LEU A 102 6.32 5.22 7.36
C LEU A 102 6.85 4.24 6.32
N GLU A 103 8.15 4.24 6.06
CA GLU A 103 8.81 3.36 5.08
C GLU A 103 9.76 2.41 5.80
N ASP A 104 9.67 1.10 5.52
CA ASP A 104 10.49 0.06 6.14
C ASP A 104 10.52 0.13 7.67
N CYS A 105 9.43 0.60 8.29
CA CYS A 105 9.30 0.67 9.74
C CYS A 105 8.79 -0.66 10.31
N TYR A 106 9.40 -1.13 11.39
CA TYR A 106 9.12 -2.44 11.97
C TYR A 106 8.87 -2.36 13.48
N GLY A 107 8.32 -3.43 14.06
CA GLY A 107 8.03 -3.52 15.50
C GLY A 107 6.66 -2.99 15.94
N PHE A 108 5.74 -2.75 15.01
CA PHE A 108 4.35 -2.41 15.34
C PHE A 108 3.44 -3.65 15.27
N GLU A 109 3.09 -4.26 16.41
CA GLU A 109 1.97 -5.21 16.40
C GLU A 109 0.64 -4.47 16.16
N GLU A 110 0.48 -3.31 16.81
CA GLU A 110 -0.68 -2.42 16.68
C GLU A 110 -0.21 -0.98 16.43
N PHE A 111 -0.64 -0.38 15.32
CA PHE A 111 -0.40 1.01 14.98
C PHE A 111 -1.67 1.84 15.25
N LYS A 112 -1.57 2.87 16.08
CA LYS A 112 -2.68 3.80 16.35
C LYS A 112 -2.29 5.21 15.93
N LEU A 113 -3.07 5.78 15.03
CA LEU A 113 -2.98 7.19 14.62
C LEU A 113 -4.30 7.87 14.95
N SER A 114 -4.28 8.91 15.77
CA SER A 114 -5.40 9.84 15.91
C SER A 114 -4.89 11.23 15.59
N SER A 115 -5.35 11.87 14.51
CA SER A 115 -4.90 13.19 14.09
C SER A 115 -5.95 13.92 13.26
N CYS A 116 -6.28 15.14 13.65
CA CYS A 116 -7.17 16.01 12.88
C CYS A 116 -6.46 16.74 11.72
N SER A 117 -5.14 16.72 11.63
CA SER A 117 -4.39 17.47 10.61
C SER A 117 -3.91 16.62 9.44
N ILE A 118 -3.80 15.30 9.61
CA ILE A 118 -3.30 14.38 8.59
C ILE A 118 -4.26 14.34 7.40
N LYS A 119 -3.69 14.62 6.22
CA LYS A 119 -4.34 14.55 4.91
C LYS A 119 -3.81 13.39 4.09
N ARG A 120 -2.53 13.03 4.25
CA ARG A 120 -1.91 11.91 3.54
C ARG A 120 -1.16 10.99 4.49
N LEU A 121 -1.47 9.70 4.41
CA LEU A 121 -0.77 8.66 5.15
C LEU A 121 -0.21 7.62 4.17
N THR A 122 1.09 7.40 4.23
CA THR A 122 1.78 6.39 3.42
C THR A 122 2.48 5.40 4.34
N ILE A 123 2.17 4.12 4.19
CA ILE A 123 2.82 3.02 4.90
C ILE A 123 3.41 2.09 3.83
N ILE A 124 4.73 1.99 3.80
CA ILE A 124 5.49 1.23 2.79
C ILE A 124 6.35 0.20 3.51
N TYR A 125 6.23 -1.05 3.08
CA TYR A 125 6.86 -2.23 3.66
C TYR A 125 6.86 -2.16 5.19
N PRO A 126 5.66 -2.02 5.81
CA PRO A 126 5.60 -2.25 7.23
C PRO A 126 6.14 -3.65 7.47
N GLY A 127 6.89 -3.84 8.54
CA GLY A 127 7.19 -5.19 9.01
C GLY A 127 5.91 -5.93 9.39
N GLU A 128 5.88 -6.58 10.55
CA GLU A 128 4.71 -7.33 11.01
C GLU A 128 3.59 -6.43 11.55
N VAL A 129 3.01 -5.53 10.74
CA VAL A 129 1.82 -4.76 11.15
C VAL A 129 0.60 -5.67 11.12
N ILE A 130 0.13 -6.08 12.30
CA ILE A 130 -1.05 -6.94 12.46
C ILE A 130 -2.32 -6.08 12.45
N LYS A 131 -2.27 -4.91 13.08
CA LYS A 131 -3.45 -4.04 13.21
C LYS A 131 -3.10 -2.57 13.12
N ALA A 132 -3.90 -1.81 12.38
CA ALA A 132 -3.80 -0.36 12.29
C ALA A 132 -5.18 0.28 12.57
N THR A 133 -5.23 1.20 13.54
CA THR A 133 -6.42 2.04 13.80
C THR A 133 -6.07 3.47 13.45
N ILE A 134 -6.81 4.04 12.50
CA ILE A 134 -6.55 5.35 11.91
C ILE A 134 -7.80 6.22 12.12
N ASP A 135 -7.70 7.12 13.09
CA ASP A 135 -8.65 8.18 13.35
C ASP A 135 -8.11 9.48 12.75
N ALA A 136 -8.33 9.67 11.45
CA ALA A 136 -7.86 10.83 10.70
C ALA A 136 -9.01 11.41 9.86
N PRO A 137 -9.93 12.19 10.47
CA PRO A 137 -11.18 12.61 9.81
C PRO A 137 -10.98 13.47 8.55
N ASN A 138 -9.79 14.07 8.39
CA ASN A 138 -9.42 14.92 7.26
C ASN A 138 -8.48 14.21 6.25
N ILE A 139 -8.34 12.88 6.33
CA ILE A 139 -7.55 12.12 5.37
C ILE A 139 -8.17 12.22 3.97
N LEU A 140 -7.32 12.47 2.98
CA LEU A 140 -7.67 12.57 1.56
C LEU A 140 -7.07 11.43 0.76
N TYR A 141 -5.90 10.94 1.19
CA TYR A 141 -5.18 9.89 0.49
C TYR A 141 -4.48 8.95 1.47
N PHE A 142 -4.64 7.66 1.25
CA PHE A 142 -3.92 6.62 1.95
C PHE A 142 -3.18 5.73 0.96
N LYS A 143 -1.92 5.42 1.26
CA LYS A 143 -1.13 4.46 0.51
C LYS A 143 -0.62 3.37 1.43
N TYR A 144 -0.90 2.12 1.07
CA TYR A 144 -0.25 0.95 1.63
C TYR A 144 0.57 0.28 0.54
N LYS A 145 1.83 0.00 0.82
CA LYS A 145 2.67 -0.89 0.01
C LYS A 145 3.27 -1.91 0.94
N GLY A 146 3.16 -3.19 0.66
CA GLY A 146 3.70 -4.20 1.57
C GLY A 146 3.42 -5.61 1.12
N VAL A 147 3.84 -6.56 1.94
CA VAL A 147 3.47 -7.96 1.77
C VAL A 147 2.03 -8.15 2.26
N TYR A 148 1.34 -9.14 1.69
CA TYR A 148 0.03 -9.57 2.17
C TYR A 148 0.21 -10.21 3.57
N LEU A 149 0.13 -9.40 4.61
CA LEU A 149 0.03 -9.88 5.98
C LEU A 149 -1.41 -9.75 6.45
N GLN A 150 -1.75 -10.40 7.56
CA GLN A 150 -3.04 -10.30 8.25
C GLN A 150 -3.22 -8.91 8.87
N SER A 151 -3.02 -7.86 8.08
CA SER A 151 -3.10 -6.48 8.51
C SER A 151 -4.55 -6.04 8.45
N SER A 152 -5.14 -5.81 9.62
CA SER A 152 -6.47 -5.26 9.76
C SER A 152 -6.39 -3.73 9.88
N PHE A 153 -7.06 -3.01 8.99
CA PHE A 153 -7.11 -1.55 9.02
C PHE A 153 -8.50 -1.08 9.42
N PHE A 154 -8.55 -0.18 10.39
CA PHE A 154 -9.80 0.41 10.88
C PHE A 154 -9.71 1.93 10.71
N PHE A 155 -10.57 2.49 9.87
CA PHE A 155 -10.69 3.92 9.69
C PHE A 155 -11.91 4.44 10.43
N THR A 156 -11.72 5.48 11.24
CA THR A 156 -12.84 6.27 11.73
C THR A 156 -13.39 7.09 10.57
N THR A 157 -14.71 7.07 10.40
CA THR A 157 -15.43 7.68 9.27
C THR A 157 -14.96 9.10 8.98
N THR A 158 -14.58 9.36 7.74
CA THR A 158 -14.26 10.69 7.23
C THR A 158 -15.54 11.35 6.75
N SER A 159 -15.65 12.68 6.88
CA SER A 159 -16.80 13.42 6.29
C SER A 159 -16.66 13.67 4.79
N HIS A 160 -15.51 13.29 4.22
CA HIS A 160 -15.11 13.55 2.84
C HIS A 160 -14.80 12.25 2.10
N GLU A 161 -15.00 12.28 0.78
CA GLU A 161 -14.48 11.25 -0.11
C GLU A 161 -12.94 11.23 -0.04
N TRP A 162 -12.36 10.05 0.04
CA TRP A 162 -10.90 9.85 0.05
C TRP A 162 -10.52 8.64 -0.78
N GLU A 163 -9.25 8.58 -1.14
CA GLU A 163 -8.70 7.54 -2.02
C GLU A 163 -7.72 6.64 -1.25
N SER A 164 -7.79 5.34 -1.51
CA SER A 164 -6.80 4.39 -1.04
C SER A 164 -6.06 3.77 -2.22
N TYR A 165 -4.73 3.66 -2.08
CA TYR A 165 -3.87 2.95 -3.01
C TYR A 165 -3.18 1.81 -2.27
N ILE A 166 -3.52 0.58 -2.63
CA ILE A 166 -3.02 -0.64 -2.02
C ILE A 166 -2.07 -1.31 -3.01
N HIS A 167 -0.81 -1.49 -2.64
CA HIS A 167 0.19 -2.19 -3.44
C HIS A 167 0.69 -3.42 -2.70
N LEU A 168 0.23 -4.59 -3.14
CA LEU A 168 0.60 -5.88 -2.58
C LEU A 168 1.78 -6.45 -3.38
N CYS A 169 2.90 -6.71 -2.70
CA CYS A 169 4.06 -7.39 -3.27
C CYS A 169 4.07 -8.86 -2.83
N ALA A 170 4.27 -9.78 -3.77
CA ALA A 170 4.25 -11.21 -3.49
C ALA A 170 5.60 -11.80 -3.04
N PHE A 171 6.65 -10.97 -2.95
CA PHE A 171 8.05 -11.41 -2.82
C PHE A 171 8.44 -12.25 -1.60
N LEU A 172 7.68 -12.28 -0.49
CA LEU A 172 8.09 -13.01 0.72
C LEU A 172 7.40 -14.35 0.95
N ALA A 173 6.61 -14.81 -0.02
CA ALA A 173 6.06 -16.18 -0.05
C ALA A 173 7.14 -17.28 -0.17
N HIS A 174 8.43 -16.90 -0.22
CA HIS A 174 9.59 -17.79 -0.30
C HIS A 174 10.10 -18.26 1.08
N LEU A 175 9.56 -17.73 2.19
CA LEU A 175 10.11 -18.03 3.52
C LEU A 175 9.51 -19.26 4.21
N ASP A 176 8.47 -19.87 3.65
CA ASP A 176 8.02 -21.19 4.08
C ASP A 176 7.88 -22.09 2.83
N ASP A 177 8.70 -23.14 2.76
CA ASP A 177 8.60 -24.26 1.78
C ASP A 177 7.24 -25.00 1.82
N ARG A 178 6.25 -24.51 2.57
CA ARG A 178 4.98 -25.16 2.89
C ARG A 178 3.81 -24.71 2.02
N GLY A 179 4.09 -24.33 0.78
CA GLY A 179 3.05 -23.97 -0.20
C GLY A 179 2.36 -22.64 0.12
N CYS A 180 1.78 -22.02 -0.90
CA CYS A 180 0.97 -20.83 -0.70
C CYS A 180 -0.34 -21.23 -0.02
N SER A 181 -0.37 -21.12 1.31
CA SER A 181 -1.65 -21.14 2.02
C SER A 181 -2.57 -20.09 1.41
N PRO A 182 -3.85 -20.39 1.17
CA PRO A 182 -4.81 -19.40 0.68
C PRO A 182 -5.14 -18.27 1.66
N SER A 183 -4.46 -18.22 2.81
CA SER A 183 -4.56 -17.17 3.83
C SER A 183 -4.43 -15.74 3.27
N TRP A 184 -3.72 -15.57 2.15
CA TRP A 184 -3.59 -14.27 1.49
C TRP A 184 -4.92 -13.69 1.01
N LEU A 185 -5.88 -14.53 0.61
CA LEU A 185 -7.22 -14.09 0.20
C LEU A 185 -7.99 -13.48 1.37
N TYR A 186 -7.94 -14.12 2.54
CA TYR A 186 -8.52 -13.55 3.77
C TYR A 186 -7.83 -12.24 4.15
N GLY A 187 -6.51 -12.15 3.98
CA GLY A 187 -5.77 -10.91 4.18
C GLY A 187 -6.27 -9.77 3.27
N ILE A 188 -6.51 -10.06 1.99
CA ILE A 188 -7.06 -9.07 1.05
C ILE A 188 -8.48 -8.67 1.43
N ASP A 189 -9.34 -9.63 1.79
CA ASP A 189 -10.72 -9.32 2.19
C ASP A 189 -10.76 -8.43 3.43
N GLU A 190 -10.01 -8.77 4.48
CA GLU A 190 -9.91 -7.96 5.69
C GLU A 190 -9.31 -6.58 5.41
N LEU A 191 -8.29 -6.52 4.55
CA LEU A 191 -7.71 -5.25 4.13
C LEU A 191 -8.77 -4.39 3.44
N VAL A 192 -9.42 -4.92 2.41
CA VAL A 192 -10.40 -4.20 1.60
C VAL A 192 -11.65 -3.81 2.41
N LYS A 193 -12.09 -4.64 3.37
CA LYS A 193 -13.12 -4.28 4.36
C LYS A 193 -12.77 -2.99 5.11
N GLY A 194 -11.51 -2.85 5.51
CA GLY A 194 -11.00 -1.63 6.14
C GLY A 194 -11.09 -0.38 5.25
N PHE A 195 -11.09 -0.54 3.93
CA PHE A 195 -11.08 0.55 2.94
C PHE A 195 -12.43 0.82 2.27
N ARG A 196 -13.53 0.16 2.70
CA ARG A 196 -14.85 0.25 2.04
C ARG A 196 -15.42 1.65 1.88
N GLN A 197 -14.95 2.61 2.68
CA GLN A 197 -15.40 4.02 2.63
C GLN A 197 -14.57 4.88 1.65
N SER A 198 -13.55 4.30 1.01
CA SER A 198 -12.65 4.98 0.09
C SER A 198 -12.86 4.54 -1.36
N LYS A 199 -12.38 5.35 -2.31
CA LYS A 199 -12.15 4.89 -3.68
C LYS A 199 -10.88 4.05 -3.72
N ILE A 200 -11.03 2.74 -3.88
CA ILE A 200 -9.93 1.78 -3.77
C ILE A 200 -9.24 1.58 -5.12
N SER A 201 -7.95 1.86 -5.18
CA SER A 201 -7.05 1.39 -6.23
C SER A 201 -6.13 0.32 -5.66
N MET A 202 -6.10 -0.84 -6.30
CA MET A 202 -5.26 -1.96 -5.90
C MET A 202 -4.25 -2.28 -6.99
N HIS A 203 -3.03 -2.60 -6.58
CA HIS A 203 -1.94 -3.05 -7.44
C HIS A 203 -1.34 -4.31 -6.82
N ILE A 204 -1.33 -5.40 -7.56
CA ILE A 204 -0.72 -6.66 -7.19
C ILE A 204 0.51 -6.83 -8.07
N SER A 205 1.70 -6.67 -7.46
CA SER A 205 2.97 -6.90 -8.14
C SER A 205 3.56 -8.24 -7.75
N GLU A 206 4.10 -8.93 -8.76
CA GLU A 206 4.97 -10.11 -8.70
C GLU A 206 4.34 -11.48 -8.91
N SER A 207 5.24 -12.37 -9.35
CA SER A 207 4.96 -13.50 -10.21
C SER A 207 4.57 -14.74 -9.42
N PHE A 208 3.34 -15.20 -9.59
CA PHE A 208 2.92 -16.56 -9.27
C PHE A 208 3.52 -17.58 -10.26
N LYS A 209 4.81 -17.44 -10.60
CA LYS A 209 5.52 -18.41 -11.43
C LYS A 209 5.51 -19.74 -10.66
N ASP A 210 4.94 -20.76 -11.30
CA ASP A 210 5.02 -22.16 -10.91
C ASP A 210 4.26 -22.62 -9.65
N ARG A 211 3.19 -21.93 -9.24
CA ARG A 211 2.36 -22.42 -8.12
C ARG A 211 1.06 -23.07 -8.59
N ASN A 212 0.84 -24.30 -8.11
CA ASN A 212 -0.34 -25.10 -8.39
C ASN A 212 -1.54 -24.52 -7.63
N MET A 213 -2.31 -23.62 -8.27
CA MET A 213 -3.46 -22.92 -7.68
C MET A 213 -4.69 -23.83 -7.50
N GLU A 214 -4.61 -25.12 -7.87
CA GLU A 214 -5.71 -26.08 -7.78
C GLU A 214 -6.25 -26.25 -6.34
N GLU A 215 -5.40 -26.10 -5.31
CA GLU A 215 -5.82 -26.21 -3.90
C GLU A 215 -6.73 -25.06 -3.44
N ILE A 216 -6.66 -23.88 -4.08
CA ILE A 216 -7.46 -22.71 -3.69
C ILE A 216 -8.94 -22.90 -4.05
N VAL A 217 -9.23 -23.72 -5.06
CA VAL A 217 -10.60 -24.00 -5.54
C VAL A 217 -11.46 -24.67 -4.46
N LEU A 218 -10.84 -25.29 -3.44
CA LEU A 218 -11.53 -26.02 -2.37
C LEU A 218 -11.87 -25.18 -1.13
N LEU A 219 -11.47 -23.90 -1.07
CA LEU A 219 -11.85 -23.08 0.07
C LEU A 219 -13.36 -22.84 0.09
N ASP A 220 -13.93 -22.97 1.29
CA ASP A 220 -15.30 -22.58 1.57
C ASP A 220 -15.41 -21.05 1.65
N ILE A 221 -15.39 -20.43 0.47
CA ILE A 221 -15.49 -18.98 0.23
C ILE A 221 -16.97 -18.53 0.34
N SER A 222 -17.88 -19.36 0.87
CA SER A 222 -19.27 -18.97 1.12
C SER A 222 -19.40 -17.91 2.24
N SER A 223 -18.32 -17.65 2.97
CA SER A 223 -18.27 -16.76 4.14
C SER A 223 -18.07 -15.27 3.82
N PHE A 224 -17.86 -14.88 2.56
CA PHE A 224 -17.63 -13.47 2.21
C PHE A 224 -18.97 -12.72 2.04
N GLU A 225 -19.37 -11.97 3.08
CA GLU A 225 -20.71 -11.38 3.20
C GLU A 225 -20.99 -10.19 2.25
N GLN A 226 -19.97 -9.46 1.80
CA GLN A 226 -20.17 -8.32 0.90
C GLN A 226 -18.92 -8.00 0.08
N LEU A 227 -19.08 -7.98 -1.24
CA LEU A 227 -18.02 -7.66 -2.18
C LEU A 227 -17.74 -6.17 -2.18
N ALA A 228 -16.48 -5.79 -1.99
CA ALA A 228 -16.08 -4.40 -2.08
C ALA A 228 -15.85 -4.00 -3.54
N VAL A 229 -16.25 -2.77 -3.88
CA VAL A 229 -15.97 -2.20 -5.20
C VAL A 229 -14.54 -1.67 -5.20
N VAL A 230 -13.76 -2.08 -6.20
CA VAL A 230 -12.40 -1.60 -6.44
C VAL A 230 -12.42 -0.80 -7.73
N GLU A 231 -12.07 0.48 -7.70
CA GLU A 231 -12.10 1.34 -8.90
C GLU A 231 -11.12 0.85 -9.96
N LYS A 232 -9.91 0.50 -9.52
CA LYS A 232 -8.84 0.04 -10.40
C LYS A 232 -8.04 -1.09 -9.77
N LEU A 233 -7.94 -2.23 -10.45
CA LEU A 233 -7.06 -3.35 -10.10
C LEU A 233 -5.93 -3.43 -11.14
N THR A 234 -4.70 -3.27 -10.71
CA THR A 234 -3.50 -3.41 -11.55
C THR A 234 -2.80 -4.72 -11.20
N ILE A 235 -2.43 -5.50 -12.20
CA ILE A 235 -1.73 -6.78 -12.02
C ILE A 235 -0.48 -6.76 -12.90
N ASP A 236 0.69 -6.93 -12.28
CA ASP A 236 1.95 -6.98 -13.02
C ASP A 236 2.31 -8.42 -13.38
N ASN A 237 2.73 -8.64 -14.63
CA ASN A 237 3.30 -9.91 -15.10
C ASN A 237 2.42 -11.14 -14.83
N ALA A 238 1.09 -11.01 -14.93
CA ALA A 238 0.21 -12.15 -14.89
C ALA A 238 0.57 -13.10 -16.04
N THR A 239 1.01 -14.32 -15.73
CA THR A 239 1.03 -15.35 -16.77
C THR A 239 -0.41 -15.69 -17.15
N SER A 240 -0.60 -16.19 -18.37
CA SER A 240 -1.91 -16.57 -18.90
C SER A 240 -2.71 -17.52 -17.99
N MET A 241 -2.03 -18.44 -17.29
CA MET A 241 -2.64 -19.33 -16.30
C MET A 241 -3.02 -18.57 -15.03
N CYS A 242 -2.12 -17.72 -14.56
CA CYS A 242 -2.28 -16.95 -13.33
C CYS A 242 -3.45 -15.96 -13.37
N LEU A 243 -3.72 -15.30 -14.51
CA LEU A 243 -4.83 -14.35 -14.60
C LEU A 243 -6.18 -15.02 -14.36
N ARG A 244 -6.39 -16.25 -14.86
CA ARG A 244 -7.64 -16.99 -14.63
C ARG A 244 -7.82 -17.29 -13.14
N ASP A 245 -6.78 -17.80 -12.50
CA ASP A 245 -6.87 -18.27 -11.12
C ASP A 245 -6.97 -17.09 -10.16
N ILE A 246 -6.21 -16.02 -10.40
CA ILE A 246 -6.31 -14.75 -9.69
C ILE A 246 -7.72 -14.19 -9.81
N THR A 247 -8.27 -14.07 -11.02
CA THR A 247 -9.62 -13.47 -11.20
C THR A 247 -10.71 -14.36 -10.61
N GLN A 248 -10.59 -15.68 -10.69
CA GLN A 248 -11.50 -16.60 -10.00
C GLN A 248 -11.49 -16.42 -8.48
N CYS A 249 -10.34 -16.14 -7.88
CA CYS A 249 -10.27 -16.01 -6.43
C CYS A 249 -10.59 -14.58 -5.97
N LEU A 250 -9.94 -13.58 -6.58
CA LEU A 250 -10.12 -12.17 -6.22
C LEU A 250 -11.53 -11.69 -6.47
N PHE A 251 -12.20 -12.09 -7.56
CA PHE A 251 -13.56 -11.59 -7.83
C PHE A 251 -14.60 -12.11 -6.84
N ARG A 252 -14.23 -13.07 -5.96
CA ARG A 252 -15.05 -13.49 -4.80
C ARG A 252 -14.95 -12.54 -3.62
N ILE A 253 -14.04 -11.57 -3.68
CA ILE A 253 -13.74 -10.63 -2.60
C ILE A 253 -13.97 -9.20 -3.08
N ILE A 254 -13.56 -8.91 -4.31
CA ILE A 254 -13.60 -7.58 -4.91
C ILE A 254 -14.33 -7.57 -6.25
N ARG A 255 -15.02 -6.46 -6.55
CA ARG A 255 -15.59 -6.17 -7.87
C ARG A 255 -14.82 -5.03 -8.51
N PRO A 256 -13.75 -5.30 -9.27
CA PRO A 256 -13.00 -4.25 -9.93
C PRO A 256 -13.80 -3.62 -11.07
N ALA A 257 -13.91 -2.29 -11.13
CA ALA A 257 -14.52 -1.58 -12.26
C ALA A 257 -13.58 -1.50 -13.48
N TYR A 258 -12.27 -1.45 -13.22
CA TYR A 258 -11.23 -1.39 -14.25
C TYR A 258 -10.04 -2.29 -13.86
N ILE A 259 -9.58 -3.12 -14.79
CA ILE A 259 -8.39 -3.95 -14.64
C ILE A 259 -7.31 -3.46 -15.59
N VAL A 260 -6.09 -3.36 -15.08
CA VAL A 260 -4.90 -3.09 -15.88
C VAL A 260 -3.94 -4.25 -15.71
N GLU A 261 -3.59 -4.90 -16.80
CA GLU A 261 -2.48 -5.84 -16.83
C GLU A 261 -1.23 -5.14 -17.34
N ARG A 262 -0.15 -5.15 -16.55
CA ARG A 262 1.15 -4.66 -17.00
C ARG A 262 1.99 -5.82 -17.50
N VAL A 263 2.37 -5.74 -18.77
CA VAL A 263 3.15 -6.77 -19.45
C VAL A 263 4.53 -6.23 -19.75
N TYR A 264 5.55 -7.01 -19.43
CA TYR A 264 6.96 -6.70 -19.66
C TYR A 264 7.48 -7.67 -20.73
N LYS A 265 7.64 -7.20 -21.97
CA LYS A 265 8.06 -8.01 -23.12
C LYS A 265 9.19 -7.34 -23.91
N TYR A 266 10.01 -8.13 -24.58
CA TYR A 266 11.18 -7.62 -25.32
C TYR A 266 10.83 -7.15 -26.74
N ASP A 267 9.81 -7.73 -27.38
CA ASP A 267 9.41 -7.37 -28.74
C ASP A 267 7.89 -7.13 -28.88
N ASP A 268 7.52 -6.48 -29.98
CA ASP A 268 6.13 -6.09 -30.28
C ASP A 268 5.25 -7.29 -30.70
N GLU A 269 5.86 -8.38 -31.18
CA GLU A 269 5.14 -9.57 -31.61
C GLU A 269 4.63 -10.35 -30.40
N ASP A 270 5.45 -10.49 -29.36
CA ASP A 270 5.08 -11.04 -28.05
C ASP A 270 3.92 -10.26 -27.43
N ILE A 271 3.97 -8.92 -27.47
CA ILE A 271 2.90 -8.05 -26.97
C ILE A 271 1.61 -8.32 -27.75
N ARG A 272 1.69 -8.37 -29.09
CA ARG A 272 0.55 -8.63 -29.97
C ARG A 272 -0.07 -10.01 -29.72
N GLN A 273 0.74 -11.04 -29.57
CA GLN A 273 0.28 -12.40 -29.26
C GLN A 273 -0.39 -12.47 -27.88
N HIS A 274 0.18 -11.79 -26.88
CA HIS A 274 -0.39 -11.70 -25.54
C HIS A 274 -1.76 -11.00 -25.55
N ILE A 275 -1.87 -9.87 -26.25
CA ILE A 275 -3.15 -9.16 -26.43
C ILE A 275 -4.20 -10.07 -27.09
N GLU A 276 -3.83 -10.76 -28.16
CA GLU A 276 -4.76 -11.65 -28.88
C GLU A 276 -5.18 -12.84 -28.02
N PHE A 277 -4.24 -13.37 -27.23
CA PHE A 277 -4.54 -14.40 -26.23
C PHE A 277 -5.56 -13.90 -25.19
N LEU A 278 -5.37 -12.70 -24.64
CA LEU A 278 -6.30 -12.12 -23.68
C LEU A 278 -7.68 -11.87 -24.28
N ARG A 279 -7.75 -11.40 -25.54
CA ARG A 279 -9.03 -11.25 -26.26
C ARG A 279 -9.79 -12.58 -26.35
N LYS A 280 -9.11 -13.65 -26.77
CA LYS A 280 -9.71 -14.99 -26.83
C LYS A 280 -10.17 -15.46 -25.45
N LYS A 281 -9.42 -15.14 -24.40
CA LYS A 281 -9.81 -15.46 -23.02
C LYS A 281 -11.04 -14.69 -22.56
N VAL A 282 -11.14 -13.39 -22.85
CA VAL A 282 -12.33 -12.59 -22.52
C VAL A 282 -13.57 -13.13 -23.24
N VAL A 283 -13.45 -13.53 -24.50
CA VAL A 283 -14.54 -14.20 -25.23
C VAL A 283 -14.90 -15.53 -24.56
N ALA A 284 -13.91 -16.37 -24.26
CA ALA A 284 -14.14 -17.64 -23.57
C ALA A 284 -14.76 -17.45 -22.18
N TRP A 285 -14.39 -16.40 -21.45
CA TRP A 285 -15.00 -16.02 -20.18
C TRP A 285 -16.46 -15.58 -20.35
N ARG A 286 -16.88 -15.10 -21.51
CA ARG A 286 -18.29 -14.80 -21.76
C ARG A 286 -19.08 -16.07 -22.07
N GLU A 287 -18.45 -17.03 -22.76
CA GLU A 287 -19.12 -18.21 -23.30
C GLU A 287 -19.18 -19.40 -22.33
N SER A 288 -18.20 -19.54 -21.42
CA SER A 288 -18.05 -20.80 -20.66
C SER A 288 -19.15 -21.04 -19.62
N GLY A 289 -19.74 -20.00 -19.02
CA GLY A 289 -20.74 -20.12 -17.96
C GLY A 289 -20.28 -20.85 -16.68
N THR A 290 -18.99 -21.21 -16.59
CA THR A 290 -18.41 -22.05 -15.54
C THR A 290 -17.86 -21.28 -14.34
N HIS A 291 -17.76 -19.95 -14.41
CA HIS A 291 -17.21 -19.14 -13.32
C HIS A 291 -18.33 -18.51 -12.50
N PHE A 292 -18.23 -18.58 -11.17
CA PHE A 292 -19.26 -18.03 -10.27
C PHE A 292 -19.53 -16.53 -10.55
N TRP A 293 -18.49 -15.73 -10.83
CA TRP A 293 -18.64 -14.29 -11.07
C TRP A 293 -19.26 -13.95 -12.43
N GLN A 294 -19.40 -14.90 -13.36
CA GLN A 294 -19.97 -14.63 -14.68
C GLN A 294 -21.46 -14.29 -14.61
N GLN A 295 -22.18 -14.77 -13.60
CA GLN A 295 -23.58 -14.41 -13.40
C GLN A 295 -23.73 -12.93 -13.00
N ASP A 296 -22.73 -12.41 -12.28
CA ASP A 296 -22.67 -11.03 -11.80
C ASP A 296 -22.03 -10.08 -12.80
N LEU A 297 -21.27 -10.58 -13.77
CA LEU A 297 -20.61 -9.75 -14.77
C LEU A 297 -21.55 -9.51 -15.96
N GLU A 298 -21.88 -8.26 -16.22
CA GLU A 298 -22.73 -7.84 -17.34
C GLU A 298 -21.91 -7.74 -18.63
N ASP A 299 -20.77 -7.06 -18.58
CA ASP A 299 -19.94 -6.83 -19.76
C ASP A 299 -18.45 -6.67 -19.41
N VAL A 300 -17.60 -6.94 -20.40
CA VAL A 300 -16.15 -6.72 -20.37
C VAL A 300 -15.71 -6.08 -21.68
N ILE A 301 -15.12 -4.89 -21.57
CA ILE A 301 -14.64 -4.12 -22.71
C ILE A 301 -13.12 -3.99 -22.60
N MET A 302 -12.39 -4.48 -23.59
CA MET A 302 -10.96 -4.26 -23.70
C MET A 302 -10.68 -2.89 -24.30
N GLU A 303 -10.03 -1.98 -23.56
CA GLU A 303 -9.76 -0.59 -23.99
C GLU A 303 -8.52 -0.43 -24.88
N GLY A 304 -7.79 -1.52 -25.12
CA GLY A 304 -6.57 -1.52 -25.91
C GLY A 304 -5.30 -1.64 -25.08
N ALA A 305 -4.17 -1.51 -25.77
CA ALA A 305 -2.84 -1.55 -25.19
C ALA A 305 -2.22 -0.14 -25.25
N ARG A 306 -1.71 0.34 -24.13
CA ARG A 306 -1.04 1.64 -24.03
C ARG A 306 0.44 1.40 -23.73
N PRO A 307 1.37 1.87 -24.58
CA PRO A 307 2.78 1.82 -24.23
C PRO A 307 3.03 2.71 -23.02
N MET A 308 3.75 2.19 -22.02
CA MET A 308 4.26 3.03 -20.95
C MET A 308 5.52 3.72 -21.47
N LEU A 309 5.58 5.05 -21.38
CA LEU A 309 6.78 5.79 -21.74
C LEU A 309 7.91 5.32 -20.83
N PRO A 310 9.05 4.83 -21.37
CA PRO A 310 10.15 4.40 -20.55
C PRO A 310 10.70 5.62 -19.80
N GLU A 311 10.70 5.57 -18.47
CA GLU A 311 11.50 6.48 -17.66
C GLU A 311 12.99 6.13 -17.88
N ASN A 312 13.57 6.67 -18.95
CA ASN A 312 15.01 6.85 -19.15
C ASN A 312 15.94 5.61 -19.25
N GLN A 313 15.56 4.45 -19.83
CA GLN A 313 16.53 3.35 -20.00
C GLN A 313 16.39 2.55 -21.30
N HIS A 314 17.47 2.49 -22.10
CA HIS A 314 17.59 1.69 -23.34
C HIS A 314 17.72 0.18 -23.12
N TYR A 315 17.73 -0.29 -21.87
CA TYR A 315 18.03 -1.69 -21.52
C TYR A 315 16.87 -2.48 -20.91
N TYR A 316 15.68 -1.89 -20.79
CA TYR A 316 14.55 -2.53 -20.12
C TYR A 316 13.51 -3.03 -21.13
N PRO A 317 12.84 -4.17 -20.84
CA PRO A 317 11.75 -4.66 -21.68
C PRO A 317 10.68 -3.57 -21.85
N LYS A 318 10.06 -3.54 -23.02
CA LYS A 318 8.93 -2.64 -23.28
C LYS A 318 7.81 -2.96 -22.29
N GLN A 319 7.26 -1.91 -21.70
CA GLN A 319 6.14 -1.99 -20.78
C GLN A 319 4.87 -1.57 -21.49
N VAL A 320 3.85 -2.41 -21.40
CA VAL A 320 2.53 -2.15 -21.98
C VAL A 320 1.47 -2.37 -20.93
N GLU A 321 0.56 -1.41 -20.80
CA GLU A 321 -0.66 -1.55 -20.00
C GLU A 321 -1.80 -2.00 -20.91
N ILE A 322 -2.45 -3.12 -20.57
CA ILE A 322 -3.64 -3.61 -21.25
C ILE A 322 -4.82 -3.39 -20.32
N GLY A 323 -5.78 -2.58 -20.76
CA GLY A 323 -6.94 -2.17 -19.95
C GLY A 323 -8.19 -2.98 -20.26
N PHE A 324 -8.91 -3.37 -19.21
CA PHE A 324 -10.24 -3.99 -19.28
C PHE A 324 -11.20 -3.20 -18.39
N ARG A 325 -12.31 -2.73 -18.96
CA ARG A 325 -13.42 -2.17 -18.19
C ARG A 325 -14.45 -3.25 -17.95
N LEU A 326 -14.89 -3.38 -16.71
CA LEU A 326 -15.85 -4.40 -16.27
C LEU A 326 -17.13 -3.68 -15.87
N LYS A 327 -18.25 -4.19 -16.37
CA LYS A 327 -19.58 -3.77 -15.94
C LYS A 327 -20.19 -4.91 -15.14
N TRP A 328 -20.39 -4.70 -13.85
CA TRP A 328 -21.08 -5.64 -12.98
C TRP A 328 -22.57 -5.36 -13.03
N ARG A 329 -23.39 -6.42 -13.04
CA ARG A 329 -24.83 -6.29 -12.84
C ARG A 329 -25.05 -5.70 -11.46
N GLU A 330 -26.00 -4.77 -11.37
CA GLU A 330 -26.59 -4.42 -10.10
C GLU A 330 -27.34 -5.65 -9.60
N THR A 331 -26.63 -6.53 -8.89
CA THR A 331 -27.30 -7.47 -8.00
C THR A 331 -28.09 -6.58 -7.06
N GLU A 332 -29.43 -6.69 -7.07
CA GLU A 332 -30.32 -6.05 -6.10
C GLU A 332 -29.77 -6.36 -4.71
N MET A 333 -28.90 -5.48 -4.20
CA MET A 333 -28.48 -5.55 -2.81
C MET A 333 -29.74 -5.13 -2.07
N SER A 334 -30.50 -6.12 -1.58
CA SER A 334 -31.66 -5.89 -0.74
C SER A 334 -31.30 -4.78 0.25
N PRO A 335 -31.92 -3.59 0.12
CA PRO A 335 -31.62 -2.50 1.02
C PRO A 335 -32.34 -2.85 2.31
N ASN A 336 -31.72 -3.61 3.23
CA ASN A 336 -32.11 -3.74 4.65
C ASN A 336 -31.29 -4.79 5.41
N SER A 337 -30.32 -4.32 6.21
CA SER A 337 -30.13 -4.77 7.59
C SER A 337 -29.24 -3.79 8.35
N ASN A 338 -29.66 -2.52 8.41
CA ASN A 338 -29.27 -1.61 9.49
C ASN A 338 -30.50 -1.47 10.40
N ILE A 339 -30.55 -2.30 11.44
CA ILE A 339 -31.32 -2.05 12.67
C ILE A 339 -30.32 -1.80 13.78
#